data_AF-A0A7S4KMU4-F1
#
_entry.id   AF-A0A7S4KMU4-F1
#
_cell.length_a   1.000
_cell.length_b   1.000
_cell.length_c   1.000
_cell.angle_alpha   90.00
_cell.angle_beta   90.00
_cell.angle_gamma   90.00
#
_symmetry.space_group_name_H-M   'P 1'
#
loop_
_entity.id
_entity.type
_entity.pdbx_description
1 polymer ?
#
loop_
_entity_poly.entity_id
_entity_poly.type
_entity_poly.pdbx_seq_one_letter_code
_entity_poly.pdbx_strand_id
1 'polypeptide(L)'
;MNHAAWILTFLKVASIAQGFTSLKLCRSIELSPERSVKLHTSTPIMRGGGQDNSDVGTSSARLISDGNSLSFKDHVFLQGFSDQLKVKQLDEDSAFISIAANKQSDEHLVSLGNIHCEQFLACSRQKLWWTLPHWGRWAHEIPAETQFLLMKLDQDSSSASARYAAILPVLSGGFRSCLTARKDHDEMFARVESGDSGVQERKIEDILYVRCGHDPFLLLRESFRRLSEKMGTFRVREDKSLPPSIELFGWCTWNAFYSEVEGKGIMQGLASLAAGGTPARFLIIDDGWQDTSNDEVVEATEERTPWNLAKRIVRQVCAGAVELALCVGLKYFETFVKRAHHDSIHVKLWRSLTSSFLSIPLLQHFRRTTDYGKRLVSPHANLRFLQSLPGGDLGEFVNTLKTQMGVQQVLCWHALAGYWSGLRPSSPSFQSLSPSINRPSPMEGILEVEPQLSWDPLTLGGIGLPRGDRTLEFYHQLHSYLRSNNVDGLKVDAHAAFTMMG
;
A
#
# COMPACT_ATOMS: atom_id res chain seq x y z
N MET A 1 30.60 -6.30 -41.65
CA MET A 1 29.81 -7.26 -40.83
C MET A 1 28.80 -6.46 -40.01
N ASN A 2 27.54 -6.87 -40.06
CA ASN A 2 26.34 -6.03 -40.01
C ASN A 2 26.07 -5.26 -38.69
N HIS A 3 25.98 -3.92 -38.82
CA HIS A 3 25.36 -3.01 -37.83
C HIS A 3 23.85 -3.27 -37.62
N ALA A 4 23.20 -4.06 -38.49
CA ALA A 4 21.79 -4.41 -38.38
C ALA A 4 21.47 -5.46 -37.28
N ALA A 5 22.46 -6.26 -36.85
CA ALA A 5 22.24 -7.29 -35.82
C ALA A 5 22.14 -6.71 -34.40
N TRP A 6 22.83 -5.60 -34.11
CA TRP A 6 22.79 -4.92 -32.81
C TRP A 6 21.46 -4.19 -32.55
N ILE A 7 20.89 -3.56 -33.59
CA ILE A 7 19.62 -2.84 -33.48
C ILE A 7 18.46 -3.82 -33.25
N LEU A 8 18.49 -5.02 -33.84
CA LEU A 8 17.45 -6.04 -33.65
C LEU A 8 17.48 -6.71 -32.27
N THR A 9 18.66 -6.88 -31.67
CA THR A 9 18.79 -7.38 -30.28
C THR A 9 18.36 -6.33 -29.27
N PHE A 10 18.73 -5.06 -29.47
CA PHE A 10 18.32 -3.95 -28.62
C PHE A 10 16.80 -3.70 -28.68
N LEU A 11 16.19 -3.80 -29.88
CA LEU A 11 14.74 -3.70 -30.05
C LEU A 11 13.99 -4.91 -29.50
N LYS A 12 14.58 -6.12 -29.46
CA LYS A 12 13.97 -7.29 -28.81
C LYS A 12 14.04 -7.21 -27.28
N VAL A 13 15.14 -6.73 -26.70
CA VAL A 13 15.25 -6.49 -25.26
C VAL A 13 14.32 -5.35 -24.83
N ALA A 14 14.17 -4.29 -25.64
CA ALA A 14 13.23 -3.20 -25.39
C ALA A 14 11.75 -3.60 -25.59
N SER A 15 11.45 -4.46 -26.56
CA SER A 15 10.09 -4.99 -26.81
C SER A 15 9.65 -5.99 -25.74
N ILE A 16 10.57 -6.80 -25.19
CA ILE A 16 10.26 -7.78 -24.14
C ILE A 16 10.23 -7.12 -22.75
N ALA A 17 10.96 -6.01 -22.54
CA ALA A 17 10.78 -5.14 -21.38
C ALA A 17 9.37 -4.51 -21.30
N GLN A 18 8.59 -4.47 -22.38
CA GLN A 18 7.17 -4.12 -22.30
C GLN A 18 6.34 -5.14 -21.50
N GLY A 19 6.84 -6.37 -21.32
CA GLY A 19 6.27 -7.38 -20.42
C GLY A 19 6.43 -7.04 -18.93
N PHE A 20 7.40 -6.21 -18.56
CA PHE A 20 7.55 -5.65 -17.21
C PHE A 20 6.68 -4.40 -16.99
N THR A 21 6.15 -3.79 -18.06
CA THR A 21 5.14 -2.72 -18.01
C THR A 21 3.70 -3.23 -18.20
N SER A 22 3.35 -4.38 -17.61
CA SER A 22 1.95 -4.87 -17.61
C SER A 22 1.06 -4.09 -16.62
N LEU A 23 1.02 -2.77 -16.78
CA LEU A 23 -0.06 -1.88 -16.35
C LEU A 23 -1.06 -1.61 -17.50
N LYS A 24 -1.01 -2.41 -18.58
CA LYS A 24 -2.02 -2.41 -19.66
C LYS A 24 -3.30 -3.20 -19.33
N LEU A 25 -3.44 -3.74 -18.12
CA LEU A 25 -4.66 -4.44 -17.66
C LEU A 25 -5.76 -3.48 -17.13
N CYS A 26 -5.74 -2.21 -17.51
CA CYS A 26 -6.79 -1.23 -17.18
C CYS A 26 -7.61 -0.78 -18.40
N ARG A 27 -7.51 -1.46 -19.55
CA ARG A 27 -8.20 -1.04 -20.80
C ARG A 27 -9.39 -1.88 -21.26
N SER A 28 -9.89 -2.83 -20.47
CA SER A 28 -11.16 -3.51 -20.80
C SER A 28 -11.89 -4.00 -19.55
N ILE A 29 -12.53 -3.07 -18.84
CA ILE A 29 -13.81 -3.38 -18.20
C ILE A 29 -14.85 -2.81 -19.14
N GLU A 30 -15.33 -3.63 -20.07
CA GLU A 30 -16.57 -3.34 -20.79
C GLU A 30 -17.69 -3.38 -19.76
N LEU A 31 -18.17 -2.20 -19.38
CA LEU A 31 -19.42 -2.06 -18.65
C LEU A 31 -20.54 -2.52 -19.60
N SER A 32 -21.13 -3.67 -19.29
CA SER A 32 -22.39 -4.10 -19.91
C SER A 32 -23.49 -3.08 -19.60
N PRO A 33 -24.36 -2.73 -20.56
CA PRO A 33 -25.34 -1.67 -20.38
C PRO A 33 -26.37 -2.01 -19.28
N GLU A 34 -26.60 -1.02 -18.43
CA GLU A 34 -27.45 -1.03 -17.25
C GLU A 34 -28.89 -1.48 -17.54
N ARG A 35 -29.41 -2.38 -16.70
CA ARG A 35 -30.85 -2.43 -16.44
C ARG A 35 -31.18 -1.32 -15.43
N SER A 36 -31.91 -0.32 -15.89
CA SER A 36 -32.43 0.79 -15.10
C SER A 36 -33.12 0.33 -13.81
N VAL A 37 -32.51 0.62 -12.66
CA VAL A 37 -33.17 0.58 -11.35
C VAL A 37 -33.64 2.00 -11.06
N LYS A 38 -34.96 2.20 -11.03
CA LYS A 38 -35.57 3.48 -10.64
C LYS A 38 -35.27 3.74 -9.17
N LEU A 39 -34.44 4.74 -8.89
CA LEU A 39 -34.25 5.30 -7.56
C LEU A 39 -35.57 5.93 -7.10
N HIS A 40 -36.20 5.34 -6.09
CA HIS A 40 -37.23 6.03 -5.33
C HIS A 40 -36.56 7.07 -4.43
N THR A 41 -36.93 8.32 -4.65
CA THR A 41 -36.54 9.50 -3.88
C THR A 41 -36.90 9.32 -2.41
N SER A 42 -35.90 9.42 -1.55
CA SER A 42 -36.02 9.43 -0.10
C SER A 42 -36.77 10.67 0.40
N THR A 43 -37.79 10.44 1.22
CA THR A 43 -38.47 11.45 2.04
C THR A 43 -37.54 11.95 3.16
N PRO A 44 -37.62 13.22 3.60
CA PRO A 44 -36.75 13.73 4.65
C PRO A 44 -37.16 13.17 6.03
N ILE A 45 -36.18 12.71 6.80
CA ILE A 45 -36.35 12.27 8.18
C ILE A 45 -36.58 13.51 9.06
N MET A 46 -37.81 13.72 9.50
CA MET A 46 -38.17 14.68 10.53
C MET A 46 -37.63 14.22 11.89
N ARG A 47 -36.90 15.12 12.57
CA ARG A 47 -36.53 14.95 13.99
C ARG A 47 -37.78 15.04 14.86
N GLY A 48 -38.22 13.91 15.41
CA GLY A 48 -39.20 13.85 16.49
C GLY A 48 -38.54 13.28 17.74
N GLY A 49 -38.45 14.10 18.78
CA GLY A 49 -38.12 13.62 20.13
C GLY A 49 -39.31 12.87 20.72
N GLY A 50 -39.04 11.68 21.23
CA GLY A 50 -39.98 10.84 21.97
C GLY A 50 -39.20 9.78 22.71
N GLN A 51 -39.11 9.91 24.04
CA GLN A 51 -38.75 8.82 24.93
C GLN A 51 -39.84 7.75 24.81
N ASP A 52 -39.51 6.62 24.21
CA ASP A 52 -40.29 5.39 24.37
C ASP A 52 -39.36 4.32 24.95
N ASN A 53 -39.50 4.13 26.27
CA ASN A 53 -39.03 2.95 26.97
C ASN A 53 -39.97 1.80 26.59
N SER A 54 -39.56 0.98 25.63
CA SER A 54 -40.10 -0.37 25.46
C SER A 54 -38.95 -1.37 25.52
N ASP A 55 -38.71 -1.84 26.74
CA ASP A 55 -38.00 -3.09 27.04
C ASP A 55 -38.71 -4.23 26.28
N VAL A 56 -38.11 -4.65 25.16
CA VAL A 56 -38.46 -5.90 24.50
C VAL A 56 -37.26 -6.81 24.67
N GLY A 57 -37.33 -7.68 25.68
CA GLY A 57 -36.33 -8.70 25.93
C GLY A 57 -36.16 -9.62 24.71
N THR A 58 -35.01 -9.52 24.05
CA THR A 58 -34.56 -10.50 23.06
C THR A 58 -33.42 -11.33 23.62
N SER A 59 -33.69 -12.61 23.80
CA SER A 59 -32.77 -13.76 23.90
C SER A 59 -31.30 -13.50 23.53
N SER A 60 -30.41 -13.82 24.48
CA SER A 60 -28.98 -13.49 24.58
C SER A 60 -28.14 -13.83 23.34
N ALA A 61 -27.60 -12.82 22.66
CA ALA A 61 -26.53 -12.98 21.68
C ALA A 61 -25.23 -13.34 22.42
N ARG A 62 -24.81 -14.62 22.42
CA ARG A 62 -23.57 -15.06 23.06
C ARG A 62 -22.57 -15.58 22.04
N LEU A 63 -21.47 -14.85 21.87
CA LEU A 63 -20.21 -15.41 21.40
C LEU A 63 -19.65 -16.27 22.54
N ILE A 64 -19.40 -17.56 22.25
CA ILE A 64 -18.95 -18.54 23.23
C ILE A 64 -17.62 -19.13 22.75
N SER A 65 -16.65 -19.20 23.66
CA SER A 65 -15.41 -19.95 23.47
C SER A 65 -15.32 -21.09 24.48
N ASP A 66 -14.97 -22.29 24.00
CA ASP A 66 -14.64 -23.45 24.82
C ASP A 66 -13.12 -23.70 24.91
N GLY A 67 -12.32 -22.74 24.39
CA GLY A 67 -10.86 -22.83 24.28
C GLY A 67 -10.35 -23.49 22.99
N ASN A 68 -11.19 -24.21 22.25
CA ASN A 68 -10.85 -24.85 20.97
C ASN A 68 -11.68 -24.30 19.78
N SER A 69 -12.79 -23.63 20.05
CA SER A 69 -13.71 -23.13 19.05
C SER A 69 -14.28 -21.76 19.44
N LEU A 70 -14.86 -21.09 18.43
CA LEU A 70 -15.75 -19.95 18.62
C LEU A 70 -17.10 -20.25 17.99
N SER A 71 -18.15 -20.00 18.76
CA SER A 71 -19.53 -20.16 18.34
C SER A 71 -20.35 -18.91 18.63
N PHE A 72 -21.33 -18.65 17.78
CA PHE A 72 -22.32 -17.62 18.01
C PHE A 72 -23.68 -18.28 18.19
N LYS A 73 -24.18 -18.29 19.43
CA LYS A 73 -25.29 -19.15 19.86
C LYS A 73 -24.96 -20.63 19.61
N ASP A 74 -25.74 -21.33 18.79
CA ASP A 74 -25.59 -22.74 18.44
C ASP A 74 -24.71 -23.01 17.20
N HIS A 75 -24.22 -21.97 16.50
CA HIS A 75 -23.38 -22.14 15.31
C HIS A 75 -21.90 -21.95 15.63
N VAL A 76 -21.12 -23.03 15.54
CA VAL A 76 -19.65 -23.00 15.59
C VAL A 76 -19.14 -22.46 14.26
N PHE A 77 -18.48 -21.30 14.26
CA PHE A 77 -17.95 -20.69 13.03
C PHE A 77 -16.43 -20.81 12.90
N LEU A 78 -15.72 -21.08 14.00
CA LEU A 78 -14.31 -21.45 14.00
C LEU A 78 -14.07 -22.64 14.91
N GLN A 79 -13.27 -23.60 14.47
CA GLN A 79 -13.01 -24.82 15.21
C GLN A 79 -11.59 -25.34 14.99
N GLY A 80 -10.94 -25.81 16.06
CA GLY A 80 -9.60 -26.38 16.00
C GLY A 80 -8.51 -25.35 16.29
N PHE A 81 -8.74 -24.47 17.28
CA PHE A 81 -7.75 -23.49 17.70
C PHE A 81 -6.46 -24.17 18.17
N SER A 82 -5.31 -23.59 17.80
CA SER A 82 -4.07 -23.93 18.46
C SER A 82 -4.15 -23.61 19.96
N ASP A 83 -3.55 -24.47 20.78
CA ASP A 83 -3.30 -24.29 22.21
C ASP A 83 -2.54 -22.99 22.56
N GLN A 84 -1.83 -22.43 21.59
CA GLN A 84 -1.12 -21.14 21.67
C GLN A 84 -2.08 -19.94 21.68
N LEU A 85 -3.34 -20.11 21.27
CA LEU A 85 -4.31 -19.02 21.29
C LEU A 85 -4.96 -18.88 22.67
N LYS A 86 -5.28 -17.64 23.02
CA LYS A 86 -6.05 -17.30 24.21
C LYS A 86 -7.18 -16.38 23.81
N VAL A 87 -8.41 -16.80 24.08
CA VAL A 87 -9.60 -15.98 23.84
C VAL A 87 -9.95 -15.25 25.11
N LYS A 88 -10.09 -13.93 25.02
CA LYS A 88 -10.56 -13.06 26.08
C LYS A 88 -11.90 -12.46 25.69
N GLN A 89 -12.97 -12.97 26.29
CA GLN A 89 -14.30 -12.40 26.12
C GLN A 89 -14.32 -10.95 26.60
N LEU A 90 -14.93 -10.05 25.82
CA LEU A 90 -15.06 -8.64 26.17
C LEU A 90 -16.48 -8.31 26.63
N ASP A 91 -17.48 -8.74 25.89
CA ASP A 91 -18.90 -8.60 26.20
C ASP A 91 -19.67 -9.81 25.67
N GLU A 92 -21.00 -9.76 25.55
CA GLU A 92 -21.76 -10.93 25.12
C GLU A 92 -21.47 -11.34 23.67
N ASP A 93 -21.11 -10.42 22.78
CA ASP A 93 -21.00 -10.68 21.34
C ASP A 93 -19.58 -10.46 20.76
N SER A 94 -18.59 -10.11 21.59
CA SER A 94 -17.21 -9.87 21.15
C SER A 94 -16.12 -10.42 22.06
N ALA A 95 -14.98 -10.71 21.45
CA ALA A 95 -13.78 -11.20 22.12
C ALA A 95 -12.51 -10.72 21.42
N PHE A 96 -11.42 -10.66 22.18
CA PHE A 96 -10.07 -10.57 21.64
C PHE A 96 -9.42 -11.96 21.61
N ILE A 97 -8.58 -12.20 20.62
CA ILE A 97 -7.70 -13.37 20.56
C ILE A 97 -6.27 -12.87 20.73
N SER A 98 -5.50 -13.52 21.59
CA SER A 98 -4.08 -13.28 21.88
C SER A 98 -3.25 -14.52 21.56
N ILE A 99 -1.94 -14.34 21.37
CA ILE A 99 -0.97 -15.43 21.25
C ILE A 99 -0.20 -15.59 22.56
N ALA A 100 -0.02 -16.83 22.99
CA ALA A 100 0.94 -17.28 23.98
C ALA A 100 1.77 -18.45 23.40
N ALA A 101 2.79 -18.10 22.62
CA ALA A 101 3.63 -19.06 21.91
C ALA A 101 4.65 -19.76 22.83
N ASN A 102 5.33 -20.77 22.30
CA ASN A 102 6.36 -21.51 23.05
C ASN A 102 7.76 -20.85 23.00
N LYS A 103 8.02 -20.03 21.97
CA LYS A 103 9.28 -19.33 21.75
C LYS A 103 9.06 -17.84 21.53
N GLN A 104 10.07 -17.02 21.82
CA GLN A 104 10.12 -15.65 21.32
C GLN A 104 10.40 -15.68 19.81
N SER A 105 9.73 -14.80 19.08
CA SER A 105 9.85 -14.68 17.64
C SER A 105 9.40 -13.29 17.21
N ASP A 106 10.01 -12.77 16.14
CA ASP A 106 9.56 -11.60 15.37
C ASP A 106 8.39 -11.96 14.42
N GLU A 107 8.16 -13.26 14.20
CA GLU A 107 7.03 -13.79 13.44
C GLU A 107 6.37 -15.00 14.14
N HIS A 108 5.04 -14.99 14.23
CA HIS A 108 4.21 -16.10 14.66
C HIS A 108 3.18 -16.41 13.58
N LEU A 109 3.03 -17.69 13.23
CA LEU A 109 1.95 -18.18 12.37
C LEU A 109 1.17 -19.24 13.15
N VAL A 110 -0.05 -18.90 13.55
CA VAL A 110 -0.85 -19.71 14.48
C VAL A 110 -2.18 -20.08 13.85
N SER A 111 -2.54 -21.37 13.88
CA SER A 111 -3.80 -21.86 13.31
C SER A 111 -4.99 -21.39 14.15
N LEU A 112 -5.97 -20.81 13.45
CA LEU A 112 -7.32 -20.52 13.92
C LEU A 112 -8.29 -21.67 13.58
N GLY A 113 -7.78 -22.75 12.99
CA GLY A 113 -8.53 -23.92 12.59
C GLY A 113 -9.40 -23.72 11.36
N ASN A 114 -10.43 -24.56 11.23
CA ASN A 114 -11.36 -24.52 10.10
C ASN A 114 -12.42 -23.44 10.29
N ILE A 115 -12.90 -22.88 9.18
CA ILE A 115 -14.01 -21.94 9.16
C ILE A 115 -15.31 -22.65 8.77
N HIS A 116 -16.43 -22.21 9.36
CA HIS A 116 -17.76 -22.73 9.04
C HIS A 116 -18.71 -21.56 8.78
N CYS A 117 -18.97 -21.28 7.49
CA CYS A 117 -19.85 -20.20 7.06
C CYS A 117 -20.58 -20.54 5.74
N GLU A 118 -21.71 -19.88 5.47
CA GLU A 118 -22.37 -19.96 4.15
C GLU A 118 -21.51 -19.28 3.08
N GLN A 119 -20.90 -18.14 3.43
CA GLN A 119 -19.97 -17.37 2.60
C GLN A 119 -19.23 -16.33 3.44
N PHE A 120 -18.10 -15.85 2.93
CA PHE A 120 -17.37 -14.73 3.51
C PHE A 120 -17.03 -13.64 2.48
N LEU A 121 -16.78 -12.44 3.01
CA LEU A 121 -16.10 -11.34 2.34
C LEU A 121 -14.78 -11.09 3.08
N ALA A 122 -13.66 -11.19 2.36
CA ALA A 122 -12.33 -10.85 2.85
C ALA A 122 -11.82 -9.60 2.13
N CYS A 123 -11.23 -8.62 2.83
CA CYS A 123 -10.43 -7.59 2.18
C CYS A 123 -8.96 -7.93 2.37
N SER A 124 -8.30 -8.29 1.28
CA SER A 124 -6.92 -8.77 1.27
C SER A 124 -6.02 -7.81 0.51
N ARG A 125 -4.75 -7.74 0.91
CA ARG A 125 -3.73 -7.02 0.15
C ARG A 125 -3.41 -7.81 -1.12
N GLN A 126 -3.38 -7.12 -2.27
CA GLN A 126 -3.07 -7.71 -3.58
C GLN A 126 -1.79 -7.14 -4.18
N LYS A 127 -1.42 -5.95 -3.73
CA LYS A 127 -0.16 -5.25 -3.98
C LYS A 127 0.23 -4.53 -2.72
N LEU A 128 1.49 -4.14 -2.57
CA LEU A 128 1.92 -3.31 -1.44
C LEU A 128 0.97 -2.13 -1.17
N TRP A 129 0.44 -1.53 -2.24
CA TRP A 129 -0.40 -0.33 -2.20
C TRP A 129 -1.91 -0.60 -2.22
N TRP A 130 -2.37 -1.80 -2.57
CA TRP A 130 -3.78 -2.06 -2.89
C TRP A 130 -4.38 -3.22 -2.11
N THR A 131 -5.60 -2.99 -1.64
CA THR A 131 -6.48 -4.04 -1.09
C THR A 131 -7.64 -4.26 -2.04
N LEU A 132 -8.10 -5.52 -2.15
CA LEU A 132 -9.27 -5.89 -2.93
C LEU A 132 -10.19 -6.81 -2.14
N PRO A 133 -11.51 -6.73 -2.39
CA PRO A 133 -12.45 -7.68 -1.84
C PRO A 133 -12.29 -9.05 -2.51
N HIS A 134 -12.47 -10.10 -1.72
CA HIS A 134 -12.50 -11.48 -2.14
C HIS A 134 -13.68 -12.18 -1.47
N TRP A 135 -14.31 -13.12 -2.15
CA TRP A 135 -15.45 -13.89 -1.65
C TRP A 135 -15.15 -15.37 -1.72
N GLY A 136 -15.62 -16.11 -0.74
CA GLY A 136 -15.43 -17.56 -0.69
C GLY A 136 -16.31 -18.20 0.37
N ARG A 137 -16.07 -19.48 0.63
CA ARG A 137 -16.77 -20.31 1.61
C ARG A 137 -15.82 -21.14 2.46
N TRP A 138 -14.64 -21.48 1.92
CA TRP A 138 -13.67 -22.35 2.56
C TRP A 138 -12.41 -21.60 3.00
N ALA A 139 -11.71 -22.09 4.02
CA ALA A 139 -10.58 -21.38 4.59
C ALA A 139 -9.46 -21.20 3.56
N HIS A 140 -9.17 -22.21 2.75
CA HIS A 140 -8.13 -22.14 1.69
C HIS A 140 -8.40 -21.09 0.60
N GLU A 141 -9.61 -20.53 0.53
CA GLU A 141 -9.95 -19.42 -0.36
C GLU A 141 -9.66 -18.05 0.25
N ILE A 142 -9.30 -17.96 1.55
CA ILE A 142 -8.89 -16.72 2.19
C ILE A 142 -7.52 -16.33 1.63
N PRO A 143 -7.39 -15.19 0.93
CA PRO A 143 -6.10 -14.77 0.40
C PRO A 143 -5.15 -14.37 1.53
N ALA A 144 -3.84 -14.50 1.28
CA ALA A 144 -2.81 -13.97 2.16
C ALA A 144 -3.01 -12.47 2.39
N GLU A 145 -2.51 -11.96 3.53
CA GLU A 145 -2.66 -10.55 3.93
C GLU A 145 -4.12 -10.08 3.98
N THR A 146 -5.04 -10.94 4.42
CA THR A 146 -6.42 -10.55 4.70
C THR A 146 -6.46 -9.69 5.97
N GLN A 147 -6.88 -8.44 5.84
CA GLN A 147 -6.91 -7.43 6.92
C GLN A 147 -8.33 -7.24 7.49
N PHE A 148 -9.28 -8.01 6.99
CA PHE A 148 -10.70 -7.90 7.31
C PHE A 148 -11.41 -9.14 6.80
N LEU A 149 -12.18 -9.81 7.65
CA LEU A 149 -13.04 -10.94 7.27
C LEU A 149 -14.44 -10.77 7.85
N LEU A 150 -15.46 -10.87 7.01
CA LEU A 150 -16.86 -10.89 7.39
C LEU A 150 -17.48 -12.19 6.89
N MET A 151 -17.90 -13.03 7.82
CA MET A 151 -18.53 -14.32 7.56
C MET A 151 -20.05 -14.18 7.72
N LYS A 152 -20.80 -14.60 6.71
CA LYS A 152 -22.22 -14.93 6.85
C LYS A 152 -22.29 -16.38 7.32
N LEU A 153 -22.83 -16.59 8.51
CA LEU A 153 -22.98 -17.91 9.12
C LEU A 153 -24.23 -18.56 8.51
N ASP A 154 -25.13 -19.08 9.33
CA ASP A 154 -26.44 -19.58 8.93
C ASP A 154 -27.56 -18.61 9.35
N GLN A 155 -28.80 -18.98 9.03
CA GLN A 155 -29.97 -18.30 9.56
C GLN A 155 -30.27 -18.81 10.96
N ASP A 156 -30.54 -17.89 11.89
CA ASP A 156 -30.96 -18.24 13.24
C ASP A 156 -32.29 -19.01 13.19
N SER A 157 -32.24 -20.29 13.58
CA SER A 157 -33.38 -21.19 13.64
C SER A 157 -34.53 -20.64 14.50
N SER A 158 -34.25 -19.73 15.41
CA SER A 158 -35.20 -19.10 16.33
C SER A 158 -35.71 -17.72 15.89
N SER A 159 -35.08 -17.05 14.92
CA SER A 159 -35.45 -15.67 14.56
C SER A 159 -35.48 -15.35 13.05
N ALA A 160 -35.19 -16.32 12.18
CA ALA A 160 -35.07 -16.15 10.72
C ALA A 160 -34.08 -15.04 10.27
N SER A 161 -33.31 -14.49 11.20
CA SER A 161 -32.31 -13.46 10.93
C SER A 161 -30.98 -14.11 10.58
N ALA A 162 -30.30 -13.58 9.56
CA ALA A 162 -28.96 -14.05 9.20
C ALA A 162 -27.96 -13.69 10.30
N ARG A 163 -27.06 -14.62 10.62
CA ARG A 163 -25.98 -14.39 11.58
C ARG A 163 -24.68 -14.04 10.87
N TYR A 164 -23.89 -13.18 11.50
CA TYR A 164 -22.61 -12.73 10.98
C TYR A 164 -21.52 -12.76 12.05
N ALA A 165 -20.29 -13.01 11.62
CA ALA A 165 -19.09 -12.84 12.42
C ALA A 165 -18.09 -11.96 11.66
N ALA A 166 -17.56 -10.94 12.32
CA ALA A 166 -16.48 -10.10 11.82
C ALA A 166 -15.19 -10.46 12.58
N ILE A 167 -14.10 -10.67 11.84
CA ILE A 167 -12.76 -10.88 12.38
C ILE A 167 -11.85 -9.79 11.84
N LEU A 168 -11.30 -9.00 12.76
CA LEU A 168 -10.47 -7.83 12.48
C LEU A 168 -9.07 -8.05 13.05
N PRO A 169 -8.07 -8.29 12.19
CA PRO A 169 -6.66 -8.18 12.58
C PRO A 169 -6.35 -6.77 13.09
N VAL A 170 -5.58 -6.69 14.17
CA VAL A 170 -5.21 -5.43 14.82
C VAL A 170 -3.70 -5.31 15.02
N LEU A 171 -3.25 -4.06 15.20
CA LEU A 171 -1.88 -3.75 15.63
C LEU A 171 -1.80 -3.87 17.15
N SER A 172 -0.82 -4.59 17.66
CA SER A 172 -0.61 -4.76 19.10
C SER A 172 0.87 -4.68 19.45
N GLY A 173 1.23 -3.71 20.30
CA GLY A 173 2.63 -3.40 20.59
C GLY A 173 3.41 -3.08 19.30
N GLY A 174 4.54 -3.76 19.12
CA GLY A 174 5.36 -3.67 17.90
C GLY A 174 4.96 -4.63 16.78
N PHE A 175 3.79 -5.29 16.88
CA PHE A 175 3.38 -6.33 15.93
C PHE A 175 2.13 -5.92 15.16
N ARG A 176 2.09 -6.32 13.88
CA ARG A 176 0.88 -6.33 13.07
C ARG A 176 0.37 -7.74 12.91
N SER A 177 -0.93 -7.88 12.64
CA SER A 177 -1.55 -9.16 12.31
C SER A 177 -2.28 -9.10 10.98
N CYS A 178 -2.37 -10.25 10.33
CA CYS A 178 -3.24 -10.50 9.18
C CYS A 178 -3.74 -11.95 9.19
N LEU A 179 -4.80 -12.22 8.43
CA LEU A 179 -5.28 -13.57 8.17
C LEU A 179 -4.67 -14.10 6.88
N THR A 180 -4.34 -15.37 6.88
CA THR A 180 -3.92 -16.13 5.69
C THR A 180 -4.49 -17.55 5.77
N ALA A 181 -4.34 -18.32 4.70
CA ALA A 181 -4.72 -19.73 4.70
C ALA A 181 -3.66 -20.58 4.01
N ARG A 182 -3.57 -21.85 4.44
CA ARG A 182 -2.72 -22.83 3.78
C ARG A 182 -3.56 -23.82 2.99
N LYS A 183 -3.22 -24.00 1.71
CA LYS A 183 -4.01 -24.80 0.76
C LYS A 183 -4.04 -26.29 1.07
N ASP A 184 -3.09 -26.79 1.84
CA ASP A 184 -2.93 -28.20 2.19
C ASP A 184 -3.86 -28.67 3.32
N HIS A 185 -4.38 -27.76 4.15
CA HIS A 185 -5.13 -28.14 5.37
C HIS A 185 -6.54 -27.54 5.49
N ASP A 186 -6.98 -26.69 4.56
CA ASP A 186 -8.24 -25.92 4.68
C ASP A 186 -8.42 -25.27 6.07
N GLU A 187 -7.33 -24.67 6.55
CA GLU A 187 -7.25 -23.98 7.83
C GLU A 187 -6.91 -22.50 7.62
N MET A 188 -7.51 -21.65 8.45
CA MET A 188 -7.20 -20.23 8.56
C MET A 188 -6.10 -20.03 9.61
N PHE A 189 -5.17 -19.12 9.33
CA PHE A 189 -4.07 -18.77 10.22
C PHE A 189 -4.06 -17.27 10.52
N ALA A 190 -3.66 -16.93 11.74
CA ALA A 190 -3.18 -15.59 12.06
C ALA A 190 -1.67 -15.53 11.83
N ARG A 191 -1.22 -14.67 10.93
CA ARG A 191 0.19 -14.27 10.83
C ARG A 191 0.37 -13.01 11.66
N VAL A 192 1.34 -13.01 12.57
CA VAL A 192 1.66 -11.89 13.46
C VAL A 192 3.15 -11.61 13.36
N GLU A 193 3.52 -10.43 12.91
CA GLU A 193 4.90 -10.09 12.55
C GLU A 193 5.25 -8.67 12.99
N SER A 194 6.47 -8.46 13.48
CA SER A 194 6.99 -7.13 13.82
C SER A 194 7.70 -6.46 12.64
N GLY A 195 8.30 -7.26 11.75
CA GLY A 195 9.19 -6.80 10.69
C GLY A 195 10.64 -6.61 11.12
N ASP A 196 10.91 -6.53 12.43
CA ASP A 196 12.24 -6.30 12.98
C ASP A 196 12.69 -7.49 13.83
N SER A 197 13.81 -8.11 13.44
CA SER A 197 14.45 -9.21 14.17
C SER A 197 14.85 -8.87 15.61
N GLY A 198 14.97 -7.58 15.95
CA GLY A 198 15.19 -7.09 17.32
C GLY A 198 13.92 -6.96 18.16
N VAL A 199 12.74 -6.98 17.54
CA VAL A 199 11.44 -6.89 18.20
C VAL A 199 10.80 -8.28 18.20
N GLN A 200 11.11 -9.05 19.24
CA GLN A 200 10.63 -10.41 19.41
C GLN A 200 9.77 -10.54 20.65
N GLU A 201 8.64 -11.23 20.54
CA GLU A 201 7.77 -11.50 21.66
C GLU A 201 7.36 -12.96 21.70
N ARG A 202 7.06 -13.44 22.90
CA ARG A 202 6.47 -14.77 23.12
C ARG A 202 4.95 -14.68 23.31
N LYS A 203 4.49 -13.57 23.89
CA LYS A 203 3.09 -13.30 24.18
C LYS A 203 2.70 -11.98 23.56
N ILE A 204 1.64 -11.99 22.76
CA ILE A 204 1.15 -10.81 22.08
C ILE A 204 -0.35 -10.76 22.33
N GLU A 205 -0.77 -9.75 23.09
CA GLU A 205 -2.16 -9.59 23.46
C GLU A 205 -2.98 -8.97 22.33
N ASP A 206 -4.28 -9.25 22.29
CA ASP A 206 -5.25 -8.56 21.44
C ASP A 206 -4.76 -8.49 19.97
N ILE A 207 -4.47 -9.63 19.32
CA ILE A 207 -4.02 -9.70 17.91
C ILE A 207 -5.19 -9.72 16.92
N LEU A 208 -6.34 -10.25 17.31
CA LEU A 208 -7.56 -10.24 16.52
C LEU A 208 -8.71 -9.78 17.41
N TYR A 209 -9.64 -9.05 16.82
CA TYR A 209 -10.93 -8.75 17.42
C TYR A 209 -12.02 -9.47 16.66
N VAL A 210 -12.85 -10.22 17.39
CA VAL A 210 -13.98 -10.97 16.85
C VAL A 210 -15.27 -10.39 17.41
N ARG A 211 -16.26 -10.15 16.55
CA ARG A 211 -17.60 -9.76 16.98
C ARG A 211 -18.66 -10.45 16.14
N CYS A 212 -19.78 -10.82 16.75
CA CYS A 212 -20.92 -11.42 16.08
C CYS A 212 -22.15 -10.52 16.14
N GLY A 213 -23.08 -10.70 15.20
CA GLY A 213 -24.30 -9.91 15.13
C GLY A 213 -25.26 -10.39 14.04
N HIS A 214 -26.38 -9.67 13.88
CA HIS A 214 -27.43 -10.01 12.91
C HIS A 214 -27.55 -9.00 11.75
N ASP A 215 -26.92 -7.82 11.89
CA ASP A 215 -26.83 -6.80 10.83
C ASP A 215 -25.34 -6.57 10.51
N PRO A 216 -24.88 -6.87 9.29
CA PRO A 216 -23.46 -6.75 8.94
C PRO A 216 -22.97 -5.30 8.91
N PHE A 217 -23.83 -4.32 8.62
CA PHE A 217 -23.43 -2.91 8.57
C PHE A 217 -23.26 -2.33 9.97
N LEU A 218 -24.20 -2.62 10.87
CA LEU A 218 -24.09 -2.23 12.28
C LEU A 218 -22.95 -2.98 12.96
N LEU A 219 -22.79 -4.28 12.69
CA LEU A 219 -21.69 -5.10 13.20
C LEU A 219 -20.34 -4.45 12.92
N LEU A 220 -20.09 -4.03 11.68
CA LEU A 220 -18.83 -3.40 11.30
C LEU A 220 -18.65 -2.03 11.94
N ARG A 221 -19.68 -1.18 11.88
CA ARG A 221 -19.64 0.17 12.45
C ARG A 221 -19.33 0.14 13.95
N GLU A 222 -20.00 -0.74 14.70
CA GLU A 222 -19.77 -0.87 16.14
C GLU A 222 -18.45 -1.58 16.45
N SER A 223 -18.01 -2.55 15.64
CA SER A 223 -16.69 -3.18 15.80
C SER A 223 -15.55 -2.16 15.73
N PHE A 224 -15.55 -1.29 14.72
CA PHE A 224 -14.53 -0.24 14.60
C PHE A 224 -14.64 0.80 15.71
N ARG A 225 -15.85 1.13 16.20
CA ARG A 225 -16.02 2.03 17.35
C ARG A 225 -15.42 1.43 18.62
N ARG A 226 -15.74 0.19 18.94
CA ARG A 226 -15.18 -0.51 20.12
C ARG A 226 -13.66 -0.65 20.02
N LEU A 227 -13.13 -0.99 18.85
CA LEU A 227 -11.69 -1.02 18.62
C LEU A 227 -11.05 0.36 18.82
N SER A 228 -11.67 1.43 18.32
CA SER A 228 -11.19 2.80 18.51
C SER A 228 -11.12 3.17 20.00
N GLU A 229 -12.17 2.87 20.77
CA GLU A 229 -12.24 3.11 22.22
C GLU A 229 -11.21 2.30 23.00
N LYS A 230 -11.05 1.02 22.65
CA LYS A 230 -10.12 0.10 23.32
C LYS A 230 -8.66 0.40 23.02
N MET A 231 -8.33 0.65 21.75
CA MET A 231 -6.95 0.81 21.31
C MET A 231 -6.45 2.24 21.49
N GLY A 232 -7.34 3.25 21.37
CA GLY A 232 -6.97 4.66 21.48
C GLY A 232 -6.02 5.17 20.37
N THR A 233 -5.78 4.39 19.32
CA THR A 233 -4.80 4.69 18.26
C THR A 233 -5.40 5.32 17.01
N PHE A 234 -6.73 5.28 16.86
CA PHE A 234 -7.42 5.86 15.72
C PHE A 234 -8.81 6.36 16.13
N ARG A 235 -9.40 7.21 15.29
CA ARG A 235 -10.80 7.65 15.40
C ARG A 235 -11.63 7.04 14.27
N VAL A 236 -12.88 6.69 14.57
CA VAL A 236 -13.85 6.30 13.53
C VAL A 236 -14.25 7.50 12.67
N ARG A 237 -14.85 7.24 11.51
CA ARG A 237 -15.22 8.29 10.55
C ARG A 237 -16.19 9.30 11.17
N GLU A 238 -17.13 8.85 11.97
CA GLU A 238 -18.16 9.66 12.62
C GLU A 238 -17.58 10.71 13.60
N ASP A 239 -16.38 10.47 14.13
CA ASP A 239 -15.70 11.37 15.06
C ASP A 239 -14.72 12.33 14.37
N LYS A 240 -14.55 12.20 13.05
CA LYS A 240 -13.68 13.07 12.25
C LYS A 240 -14.47 14.22 11.68
N SER A 241 -13.97 15.44 11.88
CA SER A 241 -14.49 16.63 11.21
C SER A 241 -14.27 16.51 9.71
N LEU A 242 -15.34 16.65 8.92
CA LEU A 242 -15.24 16.72 7.48
C LEU A 242 -14.60 18.06 7.07
N PRO A 243 -13.56 18.06 6.22
CA PRO A 243 -12.99 19.30 5.73
C PRO A 243 -13.99 19.99 4.78
N PRO A 244 -14.00 21.34 4.70
CA PRO A 244 -14.84 22.07 3.74
C PRO A 244 -14.65 21.65 2.28
N SER A 245 -13.51 21.03 1.96
CA SER A 245 -13.18 20.53 0.63
C SER A 245 -14.11 19.43 0.11
N ILE A 246 -14.83 18.73 1.00
CA ILE A 246 -15.74 17.65 0.60
C ILE A 246 -16.94 18.14 -0.24
N GLU A 247 -17.27 19.42 -0.11
CA GLU A 247 -18.33 20.09 -0.88
C GLU A 247 -17.84 20.62 -2.24
N LEU A 248 -16.55 20.43 -2.56
CA LEU A 248 -15.93 20.94 -3.78
C LEU A 248 -15.73 19.81 -4.78
N PHE A 249 -16.09 20.08 -6.05
CA PHE A 249 -15.59 19.26 -7.14
C PHE A 249 -14.08 19.48 -7.29
N GLY A 250 -13.32 18.38 -7.17
CA GLY A 250 -11.87 18.38 -7.19
C GLY A 250 -11.27 17.78 -8.47
N TRP A 251 -10.11 18.27 -8.87
CA TRP A 251 -9.31 17.70 -9.95
C TRP A 251 -7.89 17.39 -9.48
N CYS A 252 -7.41 16.20 -9.81
CA CYS A 252 -6.04 15.76 -9.58
C CYS A 252 -5.32 15.65 -10.93
N THR A 253 -4.13 16.23 -11.03
CA THR A 253 -3.37 16.31 -12.28
C THR A 253 -2.82 14.96 -12.76
N TRP A 254 -2.75 13.94 -11.90
CA TRP A 254 -2.09 12.66 -12.19
C TRP A 254 -2.60 11.97 -13.46
N ASN A 255 -3.92 11.78 -13.61
CA ASN A 255 -4.46 11.05 -14.76
C ASN A 255 -4.38 11.85 -16.08
N ALA A 256 -4.04 13.14 -16.02
CA ALA A 256 -3.86 13.98 -17.19
C ALA A 256 -2.40 14.04 -17.64
N PHE A 257 -1.45 14.11 -16.71
CA PHE A 257 -0.04 14.39 -17.02
C PHE A 257 0.95 13.34 -16.52
N TYR A 258 0.54 12.43 -15.64
CA TYR A 258 1.46 11.58 -14.87
C TYR A 258 2.58 12.44 -14.27
N SER A 259 3.85 12.05 -14.42
CA SER A 259 5.00 12.80 -13.93
C SER A 259 5.41 14.00 -14.80
N GLU A 260 4.62 14.38 -15.81
CA GLU A 260 4.89 15.50 -16.74
C GLU A 260 3.96 16.70 -16.51
N VAL A 261 3.51 16.93 -15.28
CA VAL A 261 2.67 18.08 -14.93
C VAL A 261 3.33 19.41 -15.30
N GLU A 262 2.54 20.32 -15.90
CA GLU A 262 2.97 21.65 -16.33
C GLU A 262 1.89 22.72 -16.08
N GLY A 263 2.32 23.97 -15.83
CA GLY A 263 1.43 25.07 -15.47
C GLY A 263 0.38 25.39 -16.54
N LYS A 264 0.79 25.45 -17.81
CA LYS A 264 -0.11 25.68 -18.94
C LYS A 264 -1.18 24.58 -19.06
N GLY A 265 -0.78 23.32 -18.91
CA GLY A 265 -1.70 22.18 -18.92
C GLY A 265 -2.72 22.26 -17.79
N ILE A 266 -2.30 22.63 -16.58
CA ILE A 266 -3.21 22.85 -15.43
C ILE A 266 -4.25 23.92 -15.77
N MET A 267 -3.82 25.09 -16.27
CA MET A 267 -4.75 26.17 -16.61
C MET A 267 -5.74 25.76 -17.71
N GLN A 268 -5.28 25.05 -18.74
CA GLN A 268 -6.15 24.54 -19.80
C GLN A 268 -7.17 23.52 -19.27
N GLY A 269 -6.75 22.60 -18.39
CA GLY A 269 -7.64 21.64 -17.75
C GLY A 269 -8.73 22.31 -16.91
N LEU A 270 -8.35 23.29 -16.08
CA LEU A 270 -9.30 24.07 -15.28
C LEU A 270 -10.29 24.85 -16.15
N ALA A 271 -9.80 25.51 -17.21
CA ALA A 271 -10.65 26.24 -18.14
C ALA A 271 -11.63 25.31 -18.89
N SER A 272 -11.17 24.13 -19.28
CA SER A 272 -11.99 23.11 -19.95
C SER A 272 -13.11 22.59 -19.03
N LEU A 273 -12.78 22.24 -17.78
CA LEU A 273 -13.75 21.80 -16.78
C LEU A 273 -14.78 22.90 -16.48
N ALA A 274 -14.34 24.15 -16.35
CA ALA A 274 -15.23 25.29 -16.18
C ALA A 274 -16.16 25.50 -17.38
N ALA A 275 -15.63 25.44 -18.60
CA ALA A 275 -16.42 25.55 -19.84
C ALA A 275 -17.44 24.40 -19.99
N GLY A 276 -17.14 23.22 -19.45
CA GLY A 276 -18.06 22.08 -19.35
C GLY A 276 -19.14 22.20 -18.28
N GLY A 277 -19.15 23.30 -17.50
CA GLY A 277 -20.14 23.52 -16.43
C GLY A 277 -19.78 22.89 -15.08
N THR A 278 -18.60 22.28 -14.95
CA THR A 278 -18.12 21.61 -13.73
C THR A 278 -16.77 22.17 -13.28
N PRO A 279 -16.69 23.47 -12.90
CA PRO A 279 -15.43 24.10 -12.51
C PRO A 279 -14.81 23.38 -11.31
N ALA A 280 -13.57 22.90 -11.47
CA ALA A 280 -12.81 22.32 -10.36
C ALA A 280 -12.38 23.42 -9.40
N ARG A 281 -12.94 23.39 -8.19
CA ARG A 281 -12.66 24.36 -7.12
C ARG A 281 -11.63 23.84 -6.12
N PHE A 282 -11.25 22.57 -6.24
CA PHE A 282 -10.21 21.94 -5.47
C PHE A 282 -9.22 21.31 -6.44
N LEU A 283 -7.93 21.61 -6.29
CA LEU A 283 -6.87 21.13 -7.18
C LEU A 283 -5.83 20.36 -6.37
N ILE A 284 -5.41 19.20 -6.87
CA ILE A 284 -4.22 18.50 -6.41
C ILE A 284 -3.19 18.54 -7.54
N ILE A 285 -2.07 19.23 -7.32
CA ILE A 285 -0.87 19.14 -8.14
C ILE A 285 -0.15 17.85 -7.71
N ASP A 286 -0.40 16.79 -8.45
CA ASP A 286 0.17 15.46 -8.23
C ASP A 286 1.62 15.36 -8.71
N ASP A 287 2.23 14.18 -8.62
CA ASP A 287 3.65 13.92 -8.93
C ASP A 287 4.14 14.57 -10.25
N GLY A 288 5.39 15.02 -10.26
CA GLY A 288 6.06 15.68 -11.39
C GLY A 288 6.50 17.13 -11.11
N TRP A 289 6.02 17.75 -10.03
CA TRP A 289 6.39 19.12 -9.63
C TRP A 289 7.67 19.19 -8.78
N GLN A 290 8.02 18.11 -8.07
CA GLN A 290 9.14 18.06 -7.12
C GLN A 290 10.50 17.97 -7.82
N ASP A 291 11.56 18.51 -7.20
CA ASP A 291 12.94 18.35 -7.65
C ASP A 291 13.50 16.98 -7.26
N THR A 292 13.68 16.12 -8.26
CA THR A 292 14.04 14.72 -8.06
C THR A 292 15.13 14.26 -9.04
N SER A 293 15.91 13.28 -8.62
CA SER A 293 16.97 12.70 -9.45
C SER A 293 17.20 11.24 -9.11
N ASN A 294 17.74 10.49 -10.07
CA ASN A 294 18.33 9.18 -9.78
C ASN A 294 19.70 9.37 -9.14
N ASP A 295 20.13 8.41 -8.30
CA ASP A 295 21.49 8.39 -7.78
C ASP A 295 22.49 8.38 -8.96
N GLU A 296 23.53 9.22 -8.89
CA GLU A 296 24.61 9.17 -9.86
C GLU A 296 25.22 7.78 -9.86
N VAL A 297 25.40 7.20 -11.05
CA VAL A 297 26.28 6.04 -11.17
C VAL A 297 27.67 6.59 -10.85
N VAL A 298 28.36 6.01 -9.87
CA VAL A 298 29.82 6.14 -9.83
C VAL A 298 30.34 5.34 -11.04
N GLU A 299 30.21 5.92 -12.23
CA GLU A 299 31.16 5.66 -13.28
C GLU A 299 32.42 6.34 -12.77
N ALA A 300 33.32 5.53 -12.19
CA ALA A 300 34.62 6.01 -11.74
C ALA A 300 35.15 6.97 -12.80
N THR A 301 35.31 8.25 -12.46
CA THR A 301 35.84 9.28 -13.34
C THR A 301 37.16 8.77 -13.90
N GLU A 302 37.15 8.35 -15.17
CA GLU A 302 38.25 7.63 -15.78
C GLU A 302 39.39 8.60 -16.12
N GLU A 303 40.35 8.76 -15.21
CA GLU A 303 41.68 9.21 -15.60
C GLU A 303 42.30 8.22 -16.60
N ARG A 304 42.95 8.73 -17.65
CA ARG A 304 43.59 7.91 -18.68
C ARG A 304 44.83 7.21 -18.11
N THR A 305 44.66 6.04 -17.52
CA THR A 305 45.75 5.15 -17.09
C THR A 305 45.75 3.84 -17.88
N PRO A 306 46.92 3.17 -18.08
CA PRO A 306 47.02 1.88 -18.76
C PRO A 306 46.14 0.77 -18.15
N TRP A 307 45.87 0.86 -16.83
CA TRP A 307 44.95 -0.03 -16.11
C TRP A 307 43.50 0.06 -16.61
N ASN A 308 43.06 1.23 -17.07
CA ASN A 308 41.72 1.44 -17.59
C ASN A 308 41.53 0.90 -19.02
N LEU A 309 42.62 0.81 -19.81
CA LEU A 309 42.60 0.10 -21.11
C LEU A 309 42.44 -1.41 -20.93
N ALA A 310 43.12 -2.00 -19.95
CA ALA A 310 42.94 -3.40 -19.57
C ALA A 310 41.51 -3.67 -19.06
N LYS A 311 40.94 -2.78 -18.24
CA LYS A 311 39.51 -2.85 -17.85
C LYS A 311 38.55 -2.72 -19.03
N ARG A 312 38.84 -1.90 -20.04
CA ARG A 312 38.00 -1.79 -21.26
C ARG A 312 38.06 -3.07 -22.11
N ILE A 313 39.22 -3.69 -22.24
CA ILE A 313 39.37 -4.98 -22.93
C ILE A 313 38.65 -6.09 -22.17
N VAL A 314 38.82 -6.17 -20.84
CA VAL A 314 38.07 -7.10 -19.99
C VAL A 314 36.57 -6.82 -20.08
N ARG A 315 36.11 -5.56 -20.04
CA ARG A 315 34.69 -5.21 -20.22
C ARG A 315 34.17 -5.57 -21.61
N GLN A 316 34.95 -5.42 -22.68
CA GLN A 316 34.53 -5.80 -24.03
C GLN A 316 34.49 -7.33 -24.23
N VAL A 317 35.42 -8.07 -23.63
CA VAL A 317 35.42 -9.54 -23.64
C VAL A 317 34.33 -10.10 -22.71
N CYS A 318 34.11 -9.47 -21.56
CA CYS A 318 33.06 -9.83 -20.61
C CYS A 318 31.67 -9.29 -21.00
N ALA A 319 31.55 -8.32 -21.91
CA ALA A 319 30.25 -7.76 -22.32
C ALA A 319 29.34 -8.85 -22.90
N GLY A 320 29.88 -9.71 -23.78
CA GLY A 320 29.14 -10.86 -24.32
C GLY A 320 28.78 -11.89 -23.24
N ALA A 321 29.65 -12.09 -22.24
CA ALA A 321 29.37 -12.99 -21.12
C ALA A 321 28.31 -12.42 -20.17
N VAL A 322 28.31 -11.11 -19.92
CA VAL A 322 27.30 -10.40 -19.12
C VAL A 322 25.95 -10.39 -19.84
N GLU A 323 25.94 -10.13 -21.14
CA GLU A 323 24.71 -10.16 -21.95
C GLU A 323 24.12 -11.58 -22.02
N LEU A 324 24.97 -12.60 -22.19
CA LEU A 324 24.55 -13.99 -22.10
C LEU A 324 24.01 -14.34 -20.70
N ALA A 325 24.70 -13.91 -19.64
CA ALA A 325 24.26 -14.14 -18.26
C ALA A 325 22.92 -13.45 -17.96
N LEU A 326 22.70 -12.24 -18.47
CA LEU A 326 21.41 -11.55 -18.39
C LEU A 326 20.32 -12.29 -19.16
N CYS A 327 20.61 -12.77 -20.38
CA CYS A 327 19.67 -13.58 -21.15
C CYS A 327 19.30 -14.89 -20.43
N VAL A 328 20.29 -15.59 -19.88
CA VAL A 328 20.09 -16.82 -19.11
C VAL A 328 19.29 -16.52 -17.83
N GLY A 329 19.64 -15.46 -17.11
CA GLY A 329 18.91 -15.01 -15.93
C GLY A 329 17.45 -14.68 -16.22
N LEU A 330 17.17 -13.93 -17.30
CA LEU A 330 15.81 -13.62 -17.73
C LEU A 330 15.03 -14.88 -18.11
N LYS A 331 15.67 -15.81 -18.83
CA LYS A 331 15.03 -17.09 -19.17
C LYS A 331 14.73 -17.91 -17.91
N TYR A 332 15.64 -17.91 -16.94
CA TYR A 332 15.43 -18.54 -15.63
C TYR A 332 14.26 -17.90 -14.89
N PHE A 333 14.20 -16.56 -14.84
CA PHE A 333 13.12 -15.83 -14.21
C PHE A 333 11.75 -16.19 -14.81
N GLU A 334 11.61 -16.09 -16.14
CA GLU A 334 10.36 -16.40 -16.84
C GLU A 334 9.94 -17.87 -16.69
N THR A 335 10.90 -18.79 -16.61
CA THR A 335 10.62 -20.23 -16.54
C THR A 335 10.33 -20.70 -15.11
N PHE A 336 11.07 -20.20 -14.13
CA PHE A 336 11.09 -20.77 -12.78
C PHE A 336 10.69 -19.81 -11.66
N VAL A 337 10.91 -18.50 -11.81
CA VAL A 337 10.69 -17.55 -10.70
C VAL A 337 9.30 -16.93 -10.77
N LYS A 338 8.89 -16.47 -11.95
CA LYS A 338 7.67 -15.66 -12.17
C LYS A 338 6.38 -16.29 -11.66
N ARG A 339 6.31 -17.63 -11.62
CA ARG A 339 5.12 -18.39 -11.18
C ARG A 339 5.38 -19.21 -9.91
N ALA A 340 6.59 -19.15 -9.36
CA ALA A 340 6.91 -19.91 -8.17
C ALA A 340 6.37 -19.21 -6.93
N HIS A 341 6.11 -20.01 -5.90
CA HIS A 341 5.77 -19.51 -4.58
C HIS A 341 6.94 -18.70 -3.98
N HIS A 342 6.63 -17.69 -3.17
CA HIS A 342 7.61 -16.71 -2.64
C HIS A 342 8.75 -17.36 -1.84
N ASP A 343 8.45 -18.44 -1.11
CA ASP A 343 9.41 -19.17 -0.29
C ASP A 343 10.23 -20.23 -1.06
N SER A 344 9.97 -20.40 -2.37
CA SER A 344 10.59 -21.44 -3.18
C SER A 344 12.10 -21.22 -3.33
N ILE A 345 12.82 -22.31 -3.58
CA ILE A 345 14.27 -22.24 -3.85
C ILE A 345 14.59 -21.35 -5.06
N HIS A 346 13.69 -21.30 -6.05
CA HIS A 346 13.85 -20.47 -7.25
C HIS A 346 13.78 -18.98 -6.93
N VAL A 347 12.80 -18.57 -6.12
CA VAL A 347 12.65 -17.17 -5.68
C VAL A 347 13.80 -16.76 -4.77
N LYS A 348 14.20 -17.63 -3.83
CA LYS A 348 15.35 -17.41 -2.94
C LYS A 348 16.67 -17.26 -3.71
N LEU A 349 16.91 -18.13 -4.70
CA LEU A 349 18.08 -18.02 -5.57
C LEU A 349 18.04 -16.73 -6.40
N TRP A 350 16.89 -16.40 -6.99
CA TRP A 350 16.73 -15.17 -7.75
C TRP A 350 16.98 -13.92 -6.90
N ARG A 351 16.39 -13.84 -5.70
CA ARG A 351 16.64 -12.78 -4.73
C ARG A 351 18.14 -12.58 -4.49
N SER A 352 18.86 -13.66 -4.18
CA SER A 352 20.32 -13.64 -3.96
C SER A 352 21.11 -13.14 -5.19
N LEU A 353 20.73 -13.58 -6.40
CA LEU A 353 21.34 -13.11 -7.65
C LEU A 353 21.08 -11.63 -7.88
N THR A 354 19.86 -11.16 -7.62
CA THR A 354 19.44 -9.76 -7.80
C THR A 354 20.01 -8.80 -6.77
N SER A 355 20.19 -9.23 -5.52
CA SER A 355 20.84 -8.41 -4.49
C SER A 355 22.35 -8.29 -4.69
N SER A 356 22.94 -9.19 -5.49
CA SER A 356 24.38 -9.27 -5.72
C SER A 356 24.73 -8.84 -7.16
N PHE A 357 24.82 -9.82 -8.07
CA PHE A 357 25.36 -9.63 -9.42
C PHE A 357 24.45 -8.83 -10.35
N LEU A 358 23.12 -8.97 -10.22
CA LEU A 358 22.16 -8.29 -11.10
C LEU A 358 21.67 -6.95 -10.53
N SER A 359 22.13 -6.53 -9.34
CA SER A 359 21.66 -5.31 -8.67
C SER A 359 21.86 -4.05 -9.52
N ILE A 360 23.07 -3.82 -10.02
CA ILE A 360 23.43 -2.67 -10.86
C ILE A 360 22.62 -2.65 -12.17
N PRO A 361 22.60 -3.71 -13.00
CA PRO A 361 21.84 -3.68 -14.26
C PRO A 361 20.33 -3.55 -14.02
N LEU A 362 19.78 -4.12 -12.95
CA LEU A 362 18.37 -3.92 -12.59
C LEU A 362 18.08 -2.48 -12.18
N LEU A 363 18.92 -1.87 -11.33
CA LEU A 363 18.77 -0.46 -10.97
C LEU A 363 18.91 0.45 -12.19
N GLN A 364 19.85 0.19 -13.10
CA GLN A 364 19.97 0.92 -14.36
C GLN A 364 18.72 0.77 -15.24
N HIS A 365 18.12 -0.42 -15.26
CA HIS A 365 16.85 -0.64 -15.95
C HIS A 365 15.73 0.19 -15.32
N PHE A 366 15.51 0.07 -14.01
CA PHE A 366 14.45 0.81 -13.29
C PHE A 366 14.56 2.32 -13.45
N ARG A 367 15.78 2.87 -13.47
CA ARG A 367 16.02 4.30 -13.72
C ARG A 367 15.56 4.80 -15.08
N ARG A 368 15.52 3.91 -16.08
CA ARG A 368 15.09 4.23 -17.46
C ARG A 368 13.60 4.01 -17.67
N THR A 369 12.97 3.18 -16.84
CA THR A 369 11.59 2.72 -17.06
C THR A 369 10.60 3.20 -16.02
N THR A 370 11.07 3.71 -14.87
CA THR A 370 10.22 4.08 -13.75
C THR A 370 10.77 5.27 -12.96
N ASP A 371 9.89 5.94 -12.22
CA ASP A 371 10.25 7.02 -11.29
C ASP A 371 10.51 6.52 -9.87
N TYR A 372 10.24 5.25 -9.57
CA TYR A 372 10.37 4.67 -8.24
C TYR A 372 11.79 4.72 -7.68
N GLY A 373 12.82 4.74 -8.53
CA GLY A 373 14.22 4.85 -8.12
C GLY A 373 14.70 6.28 -7.83
N LYS A 374 13.90 7.30 -8.13
CA LYS A 374 14.29 8.70 -7.95
C LYS A 374 14.17 9.11 -6.47
N ARG A 375 14.99 10.08 -6.09
CA ARG A 375 15.04 10.68 -4.75
C ARG A 375 14.78 12.16 -4.81
N LEU A 376 14.19 12.70 -3.74
CA LEU A 376 14.00 14.12 -3.52
C LEU A 376 15.37 14.81 -3.37
N VAL A 377 15.61 15.84 -4.17
CA VAL A 377 16.85 16.63 -4.15
C VAL A 377 16.64 17.91 -3.36
N SER A 378 15.50 18.56 -3.51
CA SER A 378 15.18 19.83 -2.86
C SER A 378 13.73 19.82 -2.36
N PRO A 379 13.40 20.55 -1.28
CA PRO A 379 12.01 20.77 -0.91
C PRO A 379 11.27 21.69 -1.92
N HIS A 380 12.00 22.35 -2.82
CA HIS A 380 11.47 23.27 -3.81
C HIS A 380 10.97 22.55 -5.06
N ALA A 381 10.07 23.21 -5.80
CA ALA A 381 9.65 22.75 -7.11
C ALA A 381 10.82 22.68 -8.10
N ASN A 382 10.78 21.72 -9.01
CA ASN A 382 11.82 21.57 -10.03
C ASN A 382 11.78 22.68 -11.08
N LEU A 383 12.93 22.94 -11.69
CA LEU A 383 13.09 24.01 -12.67
C LEU A 383 12.19 23.82 -13.89
N ARG A 384 11.98 22.58 -14.36
CA ARG A 384 11.08 22.28 -15.50
C ARG A 384 9.65 22.73 -15.19
N PHE A 385 9.15 22.39 -14.01
CA PHE A 385 7.80 22.76 -13.58
C PHE A 385 7.70 24.28 -13.44
N LEU A 386 8.64 24.92 -12.73
CA LEU A 386 8.66 26.38 -12.58
C LEU A 386 8.69 27.10 -13.93
N GLN A 387 9.55 26.68 -14.86
CA GLN A 387 9.62 27.25 -16.22
C GLN A 387 8.34 27.09 -17.03
N SER A 388 7.50 26.11 -16.70
CA SER A 388 6.19 25.91 -17.33
C SER A 388 5.09 26.80 -16.76
N LEU A 389 5.34 27.44 -15.60
CA LEU A 389 4.40 28.35 -14.97
C LEU A 389 4.50 29.74 -15.62
N PRO A 390 3.38 30.43 -15.86
CA PRO A 390 3.40 31.87 -16.14
C PRO A 390 4.15 32.59 -15.01
N GLY A 391 5.18 33.38 -15.34
CA GLY A 391 5.99 34.12 -14.37
C GLY A 391 7.11 33.31 -13.70
N GLY A 392 7.12 31.98 -13.81
CA GLY A 392 8.19 31.15 -13.25
C GLY A 392 8.12 30.92 -11.73
N ASP A 393 7.02 31.33 -11.08
CA ASP A 393 6.87 31.32 -9.63
C ASP A 393 5.64 30.52 -9.19
N LEU A 394 5.83 29.61 -8.21
CA LEU A 394 4.76 28.75 -7.73
C LEU A 394 3.69 29.53 -6.95
N GLY A 395 4.10 30.50 -6.14
CA GLY A 395 3.18 31.31 -5.33
C GLY A 395 2.29 32.19 -6.20
N GLU A 396 2.87 32.89 -7.18
CA GLU A 396 2.13 33.69 -8.16
C GLU A 396 1.17 32.82 -8.97
N PHE A 397 1.62 31.63 -9.38
CA PHE A 397 0.78 30.68 -10.08
C PHE A 397 -0.43 30.24 -9.23
N VAL A 398 -0.21 29.78 -8.00
CA VAL A 398 -1.30 29.38 -7.08
C VAL A 398 -2.25 30.55 -6.81
N ASN A 399 -1.73 31.76 -6.62
CA ASN A 399 -2.55 32.96 -6.46
C ASN A 399 -3.41 33.24 -7.70
N THR A 400 -2.86 33.06 -8.90
CA THR A 400 -3.58 33.22 -10.16
C THR A 400 -4.71 32.20 -10.27
N LEU A 401 -4.45 30.92 -9.97
CA LEU A 401 -5.48 29.88 -9.96
C LEU A 401 -6.64 30.25 -9.03
N LYS A 402 -6.31 30.76 -7.84
CA LYS A 402 -7.30 31.13 -6.83
C LYS A 402 -8.13 32.36 -7.21
N THR A 403 -7.45 33.42 -7.65
CA THR A 403 -8.09 34.73 -7.89
C THR A 403 -8.76 34.83 -9.25
N GLN A 404 -8.25 34.13 -10.27
CA GLN A 404 -8.71 34.30 -11.65
C GLN A 404 -9.42 33.06 -12.21
N MET A 405 -9.18 31.87 -11.64
CA MET A 405 -9.73 30.61 -12.18
C MET A 405 -10.74 29.93 -11.26
N GLY A 406 -11.09 30.56 -10.14
CA GLY A 406 -12.12 30.08 -9.21
C GLY A 406 -11.72 28.85 -8.38
N VAL A 407 -10.42 28.51 -8.36
CA VAL A 407 -9.90 27.46 -7.46
C VAL A 407 -9.95 27.98 -6.02
N GLN A 408 -10.51 27.22 -5.10
CA GLN A 408 -10.59 27.59 -3.69
C GLN A 408 -9.45 26.97 -2.87
N GLN A 409 -9.01 25.77 -3.25
CA GLN A 409 -7.97 25.04 -2.54
C GLN A 409 -7.00 24.36 -3.49
N VAL A 410 -5.71 24.44 -3.18
CA VAL A 410 -4.62 23.77 -3.89
C VAL A 410 -3.83 22.91 -2.91
N LEU A 411 -3.67 21.63 -3.25
CA LEU A 411 -2.83 20.67 -2.55
C LEU A 411 -1.66 20.26 -3.45
N CYS A 412 -0.52 19.93 -2.84
CA CYS A 412 0.59 19.30 -3.55
C CYS A 412 0.82 17.88 -3.07
N TRP A 413 1.19 17.00 -3.99
CA TRP A 413 1.54 15.62 -3.68
C TRP A 413 2.99 15.48 -3.21
N HIS A 414 3.25 14.56 -2.29
CA HIS A 414 4.57 13.96 -2.09
C HIS A 414 4.43 12.54 -1.54
N ALA A 415 5.44 11.70 -1.74
CA ALA A 415 5.54 10.44 -1.00
C ALA A 415 5.96 10.70 0.45
N LEU A 416 5.60 9.81 1.37
CA LEU A 416 5.90 9.96 2.80
C LEU A 416 7.40 10.19 3.11
N ALA A 417 8.30 9.50 2.41
CA ALA A 417 9.75 9.69 2.54
C ALA A 417 10.28 10.92 1.78
N GLY A 418 9.40 11.78 1.25
CA GLY A 418 9.69 12.92 0.39
C GLY A 418 9.47 12.61 -1.09
N TYR A 419 10.03 11.52 -1.59
CA TYR A 419 9.75 10.96 -2.91
C TYR A 419 9.85 9.43 -2.86
N TRP A 420 9.64 8.72 -3.97
CA TRP A 420 9.54 7.25 -4.00
C TRP A 420 10.72 6.51 -3.30
N SER A 421 11.97 6.86 -3.61
CA SER A 421 13.16 6.36 -2.89
C SER A 421 13.68 7.31 -1.81
N GLY A 422 12.83 8.21 -1.31
CA GLY A 422 13.17 9.13 -0.22
C GLY A 422 14.12 10.27 -0.61
N LEU A 423 14.96 10.71 0.34
CA LEU A 423 15.86 11.86 0.20
C LEU A 423 17.18 11.50 -0.47
N ARG A 424 17.74 12.42 -1.27
CA ARG A 424 19.10 12.28 -1.82
C ARG A 424 20.14 12.64 -0.74
N PRO A 425 20.96 11.69 -0.25
CA PRO A 425 21.91 11.96 0.84
C PRO A 425 22.99 12.99 0.48
N SER A 426 23.36 13.05 -0.80
CA SER A 426 24.37 14.00 -1.31
C SER A 426 23.81 15.40 -1.55
N SER A 427 22.51 15.64 -1.33
CA SER A 427 21.92 16.95 -1.60
C SER A 427 22.30 17.96 -0.52
N PRO A 428 22.85 19.14 -0.90
CA PRO A 428 23.09 20.23 0.05
C PRO A 428 21.83 20.67 0.78
N SER A 429 20.67 20.62 0.12
CA SER A 429 19.37 21.04 0.69
C SER A 429 18.96 20.25 1.92
N PHE A 430 19.46 19.01 2.07
CA PHE A 430 19.09 18.11 3.16
C PHE A 430 20.28 17.75 4.07
N GLN A 431 21.41 18.46 3.96
CA GLN A 431 22.61 18.15 4.73
C GLN A 431 22.36 18.21 6.26
N SER A 432 21.54 19.18 6.72
CA SER A 432 21.17 19.30 8.15
C SER A 432 20.40 18.08 8.68
N LEU A 433 19.70 17.37 7.80
CA LEU A 433 18.90 16.19 8.14
C LEU A 433 19.76 14.92 8.24
N SER A 434 21.01 14.98 7.76
CA SER A 434 21.96 13.85 7.72
C SER A 434 21.32 12.57 7.16
N PRO A 435 20.84 12.57 5.89
CA PRO A 435 20.08 11.46 5.36
C PRO A 435 20.95 10.22 5.19
N SER A 436 20.39 9.05 5.45
CA SER A 436 21.05 7.76 5.21
C SER A 436 20.20 6.85 4.32
N ILE A 437 20.87 5.99 3.54
CA ILE A 437 20.20 4.98 2.73
C ILE A 437 19.90 3.78 3.62
N ASN A 438 18.61 3.50 3.79
CA ASN A 438 18.10 2.35 4.53
C ASN A 438 17.57 1.36 3.51
N ARG A 439 18.02 0.10 3.55
CA ARG A 439 17.54 -0.92 2.62
C ARG A 439 16.36 -1.66 3.25
N PRO A 440 15.17 -1.58 2.64
CA PRO A 440 14.02 -2.33 3.08
C PRO A 440 14.31 -3.83 3.19
N SER A 441 13.70 -4.47 4.18
CA SER A 441 13.60 -5.92 4.29
C SER A 441 12.11 -6.29 4.37
N PRO A 442 11.44 -6.51 3.22
CA PRO A 442 10.01 -6.76 3.21
C PRO A 442 9.63 -7.98 4.06
N MET A 443 8.57 -7.83 4.86
CA MET A 443 7.99 -8.89 5.68
C MET A 443 7.53 -10.09 4.84
N GLU A 444 7.52 -11.29 5.43
CA GLU A 444 7.17 -12.53 4.71
C GLU A 444 5.73 -12.50 4.20
N GLY A 445 4.78 -11.99 4.99
CA GLY A 445 3.39 -11.83 4.54
C GLY A 445 3.26 -10.92 3.31
N ILE A 446 4.09 -9.89 3.21
CA ILE A 446 4.14 -8.99 2.05
C ILE A 446 4.77 -9.68 0.83
N LEU A 447 5.81 -10.50 1.03
CA LEU A 447 6.44 -11.27 -0.04
C LEU A 447 5.54 -12.39 -0.56
N GLU A 448 4.65 -12.92 0.27
CA GLU A 448 3.62 -13.89 -0.13
C GLU A 448 2.66 -13.28 -1.17
N VAL A 449 2.30 -12.01 -1.00
CA VAL A 449 1.46 -11.26 -1.94
C VAL A 449 2.26 -10.76 -3.15
N GLU A 450 3.44 -10.20 -2.90
CA GLU A 450 4.22 -9.50 -3.91
C GLU A 450 5.73 -9.84 -3.84
N PRO A 451 6.14 -11.04 -4.33
CA PRO A 451 7.52 -11.51 -4.21
C PRO A 451 8.54 -10.57 -4.86
N GLN A 452 8.15 -9.86 -5.92
CA GLN A 452 9.04 -8.93 -6.62
C GLN A 452 9.54 -7.77 -5.78
N LEU A 453 8.92 -7.48 -4.63
CA LEU A 453 9.44 -6.51 -3.67
C LEU A 453 10.83 -6.92 -3.15
N SER A 454 11.20 -8.20 -3.21
CA SER A 454 12.57 -8.63 -2.86
C SER A 454 13.66 -8.14 -3.82
N TRP A 455 13.31 -7.62 -5.00
CA TRP A 455 14.26 -7.13 -6.01
C TRP A 455 13.75 -5.88 -6.76
N ASP A 456 12.90 -5.11 -6.11
CA ASP A 456 12.34 -3.88 -6.64
C ASP A 456 13.34 -2.70 -6.46
N PRO A 457 13.11 -1.54 -7.12
CA PRO A 457 14.02 -0.41 -7.00
C PRO A 457 14.16 0.11 -5.56
N LEU A 458 13.12 0.03 -4.71
CA LEU A 458 13.20 0.50 -3.33
C LEU A 458 14.05 -0.44 -2.48
N THR A 459 13.92 -1.76 -2.64
CA THR A 459 14.71 -2.76 -1.90
C THR A 459 16.17 -2.79 -2.35
N LEU A 460 16.43 -2.77 -3.66
CA LEU A 460 17.79 -2.79 -4.19
C LEU A 460 18.51 -1.45 -4.00
N GLY A 461 17.81 -0.34 -4.25
CA GLY A 461 18.36 1.02 -4.19
C GLY A 461 18.33 1.62 -2.78
N GLY A 462 17.48 1.11 -1.89
CA GLY A 462 17.23 1.64 -0.57
C GLY A 462 16.44 2.95 -0.58
N ILE A 463 15.89 3.31 0.56
CA ILE A 463 15.13 4.55 0.80
C ILE A 463 16.00 5.51 1.61
N GLY A 464 16.14 6.74 1.12
CA GLY A 464 16.84 7.80 1.80
C GLY A 464 15.97 8.39 2.90
N LEU A 465 16.32 8.19 4.16
CA LEU A 465 15.56 8.71 5.29
C LEU A 465 16.39 9.73 6.06
N PRO A 466 15.77 10.79 6.62
CA PRO A 466 16.47 11.67 7.53
C PRO A 466 16.90 10.89 8.79
N ARG A 467 17.88 11.42 9.53
CA ARG A 467 18.18 10.91 10.87
C ARG A 467 16.90 10.95 11.73
N GLY A 468 16.63 9.92 12.52
CA GLY A 468 15.32 9.72 13.17
C GLY A 468 14.80 10.93 13.97
N ASP A 469 15.67 11.62 14.71
CA ASP A 469 15.37 12.83 15.49
C ASP A 469 15.25 14.12 14.66
N ARG A 470 15.50 14.06 13.34
CA ARG A 470 15.35 15.15 12.36
C ARG A 470 14.11 14.99 11.47
N THR A 471 13.30 13.96 11.68
CA THR A 471 12.10 13.69 10.86
C THR A 471 11.12 14.86 10.85
N LEU A 472 10.92 15.54 11.99
CA LEU A 472 10.05 16.71 12.07
C LEU A 472 10.64 17.91 11.32
N GLU A 473 11.97 18.11 11.39
CA GLU A 473 12.67 19.16 10.65
C GLU A 473 12.50 18.95 9.13
N PHE A 474 12.58 17.71 8.66
CA PHE A 474 12.32 17.36 7.26
C PHE A 474 10.93 17.83 6.80
N TYR A 475 9.87 17.46 7.51
CA TYR A 475 8.52 17.89 7.15
C TYR A 475 8.34 19.41 7.28
N HIS A 476 8.97 20.05 8.25
CA HIS A 476 8.94 21.51 8.34
C HIS A 476 9.59 22.19 7.12
N GLN A 477 10.73 21.68 6.63
CA GLN A 477 11.37 22.23 5.43
C GLN A 477 10.46 22.09 4.20
N LEU A 478 9.85 20.92 3.99
CA LEU A 478 8.96 20.68 2.84
C LEU A 478 7.66 21.50 2.94
N HIS A 479 6.98 21.46 4.09
CA HIS A 479 5.66 22.07 4.23
C HIS A 479 5.73 23.59 4.36
N SER A 480 6.81 24.15 4.91
CA SER A 480 6.97 25.61 4.99
C SER A 480 7.17 26.23 3.62
N TYR A 481 7.92 25.57 2.71
CA TYR A 481 8.03 26.00 1.31
C TYR A 481 6.65 26.04 0.65
N LEU A 482 5.89 24.95 0.71
CA LEU A 482 4.55 24.88 0.11
C LEU A 482 3.60 25.93 0.70
N ARG A 483 3.57 26.08 2.03
CA ARG A 483 2.76 27.10 2.71
C ARG A 483 3.15 28.51 2.30
N SER A 484 4.44 28.80 2.13
CA SER A 484 4.91 30.12 1.66
C SER A 484 4.47 30.44 0.23
N ASN A 485 4.15 29.42 -0.57
CA ASN A 485 3.61 29.54 -1.92
C ASN A 485 2.07 29.43 -1.97
N ASN A 486 1.41 29.69 -0.83
CA ASN A 486 -0.06 29.68 -0.72
C ASN A 486 -0.73 28.33 -1.06
N VAL A 487 -0.01 27.21 -0.91
CA VAL A 487 -0.58 25.85 -0.99
C VAL A 487 -1.30 25.53 0.32
N ASP A 488 -2.52 25.01 0.23
CA ASP A 488 -3.45 24.84 1.35
C ASP A 488 -3.29 23.49 2.09
N GLY A 489 -2.65 22.52 1.46
CA GLY A 489 -2.49 21.19 2.06
C GLY A 489 -1.65 20.24 1.23
N LEU A 490 -1.72 18.95 1.58
CA LEU A 490 -0.89 17.90 1.00
C LEU A 490 -1.71 16.66 0.64
N LYS A 491 -1.31 15.99 -0.44
CA LYS A 491 -1.63 14.58 -0.68
C LYS A 491 -0.37 13.77 -0.38
N VAL A 492 -0.40 12.94 0.66
CA VAL A 492 0.77 12.12 1.05
C VAL A 492 0.53 10.67 0.63
N ASP A 493 1.39 10.14 -0.24
CA ASP A 493 1.31 8.76 -0.72
C ASP A 493 2.44 7.88 -0.14
N ALA A 494 2.44 6.60 -0.53
CA ALA A 494 3.43 5.58 -0.14
C ALA A 494 3.47 5.24 1.35
N HIS A 495 2.40 5.48 2.11
CA HIS A 495 2.31 5.08 3.52
C HIS A 495 2.55 3.57 3.76
N ALA A 496 2.07 2.72 2.85
CA ALA A 496 2.26 1.28 2.96
C ALA A 496 3.73 0.85 2.82
N ALA A 497 4.63 1.72 2.33
CA ALA A 497 6.06 1.41 2.21
C ALA A 497 6.69 1.11 3.57
N PHE A 498 6.11 1.59 4.68
CA PHE A 498 6.57 1.22 6.02
C PHE A 498 6.57 -0.29 6.25
N THR A 499 5.64 -1.04 5.66
CA THR A 499 5.65 -2.50 5.80
C THR A 499 6.80 -3.17 5.03
N MET A 500 7.60 -2.42 4.28
CA MET A 500 8.83 -2.91 3.68
C MET A 500 10.06 -2.66 4.56
N MET A 501 10.00 -1.74 5.52
CA MET A 501 11.20 -1.22 6.18
C MET A 501 11.84 -2.19 7.17
N GLY A 502 11.11 -3.23 7.58
CA GLY A 502 11.51 -4.13 8.66
C GLY A 502 11.23 -3.47 9.98
#